data_AF-A0A3P1X0U2-F1
#
_entry.id   AF-A0A3P1X0U2-F1
#
_cell.length_a   1.000
_cell.length_b   1.000
_cell.length_c   1.000
_cell.angle_alpha   90.00
_cell.angle_beta   90.00
_cell.angle_gamma   90.00
#
_symmetry.space_group_name_H-M   'P 1'
#
loop_
_entity.id
_entity.type
_entity.pdbx_description
1 polymer ?
#
loop_
_entity_poly.entity_id
_entity_poly.type
_entity_poly.pdbx_seq_one_letter_code
_entity_poly.pdbx_strand_id
1 'polypeptide(L)'
;MIDIGKILENAEQGRDGWGSSVGLPVLERVARENELVLEWDEGAGEDWVLMRKAGELQVVAGVELPLAFLLDSNGINLPPPVVLVRVSSMTRPILCCTRSVLEVAFRRQFKAIDFYPAGFSVLDLAMATI
;
A
#
# COMPACT_ATOMS: atom_id res chain seq x y z
N MET A 1 -1.94 -1.83 17.29
CA MET A 1 -2.68 -1.90 16.01
C MET A 1 -2.77 -0.47 15.49
N ILE A 2 -2.56 -0.29 14.19
CA ILE A 2 -2.56 1.01 13.50
C ILE A 2 -3.93 1.13 12.83
N ASP A 3 -4.72 2.12 13.24
CA ASP A 3 -5.96 2.45 12.55
C ASP A 3 -5.63 3.28 11.32
N ILE A 4 -5.87 2.71 10.13
CA ILE A 4 -5.58 3.36 8.85
C ILE A 4 -6.78 4.10 8.27
N GLY A 5 -7.92 4.19 8.96
CA GLY A 5 -9.16 4.77 8.41
C GLY A 5 -8.97 6.20 7.88
N LYS A 6 -8.45 7.11 8.71
CA LYS A 6 -8.13 8.49 8.27
C LYS A 6 -7.03 8.56 7.21
N ILE A 7 -6.11 7.60 7.23
CA ILE A 7 -5.01 7.54 6.26
C ILE A 7 -5.57 7.21 4.87
N LEU A 8 -6.50 6.26 4.80
CA LEU A 8 -7.20 5.88 3.58
C LEU A 8 -8.05 7.04 3.05
N GLU A 9 -8.74 7.77 3.92
CA GLU A 9 -9.48 8.98 3.53
C GLU A 9 -8.56 10.04 2.91
N ASN A 10 -7.38 10.27 3.51
CA ASN A 10 -6.38 11.20 2.96
C ASN A 10 -5.79 10.72 1.63
N ALA A 11 -5.53 9.42 1.50
CA ALA A 11 -5.03 8.84 0.26
C ALA A 11 -6.08 8.95 -0.86
N GLU A 12 -7.37 8.77 -0.55
CA GLU A 12 -8.46 8.97 -1.51
C GLU A 12 -8.56 10.44 -1.97
N GLN A 13 -8.38 11.39 -1.07
CA GLN A 13 -8.33 12.82 -1.44
C GLN A 13 -7.14 13.15 -2.36
N GLY A 14 -6.01 12.46 -2.18
CA GLY A 14 -4.81 12.61 -3.02
C GLY A 14 -4.89 11.83 -4.34
N ARG A 15 -5.97 11.07 -4.60
CA ARG A 15 -6.08 10.21 -5.78
C ARG A 15 -6.24 11.00 -7.08
N ASP A 16 -6.75 12.22 -7.04
CA ASP A 16 -6.91 13.03 -8.24
C ASP A 16 -5.55 13.28 -8.91
N GLY A 17 -5.36 12.70 -10.09
CA GLY A 17 -4.08 12.73 -10.83
C GLY A 17 -3.08 11.63 -10.45
N TRP A 18 -3.44 10.73 -9.53
CA TRP A 18 -2.74 9.47 -9.27
C TRP A 18 -3.41 8.30 -9.99
N GLY A 19 -2.61 7.32 -10.37
CA GLY A 19 -2.99 6.15 -11.16
C GLY A 19 -1.75 5.54 -11.81
N SER A 20 -1.84 4.37 -12.42
CA SER A 20 -0.69 3.65 -13.00
C SER A 20 0.27 4.48 -13.83
N SER A 21 -0.24 5.33 -14.73
CA SER A 21 0.57 6.20 -15.58
C SER A 21 1.44 7.23 -14.83
N VAL A 22 1.09 7.57 -13.58
CA VAL A 22 1.82 8.53 -12.74
C VAL A 22 2.51 7.84 -11.57
N GLY A 23 1.80 6.94 -10.89
CA GLY A 23 2.28 6.24 -9.71
C GLY A 23 3.45 5.32 -10.00
N LEU A 24 3.38 4.52 -11.08
CA LEU A 24 4.45 3.57 -11.39
C LEU A 24 5.79 4.28 -11.70
N PRO A 25 5.88 5.30 -12.57
CA PRO A 25 7.15 6.03 -12.78
C PRO A 25 7.71 6.66 -11.50
N VAL A 26 6.84 7.13 -10.61
CA VAL A 26 7.25 7.67 -9.30
C VAL A 26 7.86 6.57 -8.44
N LEU A 27 7.20 5.42 -8.36
CA LEU A 27 7.62 4.25 -7.57
C LEU A 27 8.90 3.61 -8.13
N GLU A 28 9.05 3.53 -9.45
CA GLU A 28 10.29 3.10 -10.13
C GLU A 28 11.48 4.01 -9.80
N ARG A 29 11.26 5.33 -9.84
CA ARG A 29 12.29 6.30 -9.45
C ARG A 29 12.71 6.11 -7.99
N VAL A 30 11.75 5.96 -7.08
CA VAL A 30 12.01 5.73 -5.66
C VAL A 30 12.77 4.43 -5.45
N ALA A 31 12.37 3.35 -6.12
CA ALA A 31 13.06 2.07 -6.05
C ALA A 31 14.52 2.20 -6.50
N ARG A 32 14.76 2.85 -7.65
CA ARG A 32 16.11 3.10 -8.18
C ARG A 32 16.97 3.93 -7.24
N GLU A 33 16.43 5.02 -6.69
CA GLU A 33 17.16 5.92 -5.77
C GLU A 33 17.55 5.26 -4.44
N ASN A 34 16.84 4.18 -4.05
CA ASN A 34 17.05 3.48 -2.78
C ASN A 34 17.60 2.05 -2.94
N GLU A 35 17.99 1.69 -4.17
CA GLU A 35 18.51 0.37 -4.55
C GLU A 35 17.54 -0.77 -4.18
N LEU A 36 16.27 -0.57 -4.48
CA LEU A 36 15.23 -1.57 -4.30
C LEU A 36 14.93 -2.28 -5.62
N VAL A 37 14.66 -3.58 -5.54
CA VAL A 37 14.07 -4.35 -6.64
C VAL A 37 12.57 -4.11 -6.62
N LEU A 38 12.04 -3.61 -7.73
CA LEU A 38 10.61 -3.37 -7.93
C LEU A 38 9.97 -4.61 -8.57
N GLU A 39 8.91 -5.11 -7.96
CA GLU A 39 8.08 -6.23 -8.43
C GLU A 39 6.65 -5.68 -8.65
N TRP A 40 6.19 -5.72 -9.90
CA TRP A 40 4.82 -5.36 -10.29
C TRP A 40 4.47 -6.11 -11.58
N ASP A 41 3.34 -6.80 -11.59
CA ASP A 41 2.82 -7.48 -12.78
C ASP A 41 1.52 -6.81 -13.27
N GLU A 42 1.65 -5.95 -14.28
CA GLU A 42 0.51 -5.31 -14.96
C GLU A 42 -0.47 -6.35 -15.53
N GLY A 43 0.03 -7.49 -16.01
CA GLY A 43 -0.78 -8.56 -16.59
C GLY A 43 -1.61 -9.33 -15.57
N ALA A 44 -1.23 -9.26 -14.29
CA ALA A 44 -1.96 -9.85 -13.18
C ALA A 44 -3.05 -8.92 -12.60
N GLY A 45 -3.15 -7.67 -13.08
CA GLY A 45 -4.10 -6.69 -12.55
C GLY A 45 -3.75 -6.22 -11.14
N GLU A 46 -2.46 -6.24 -10.78
CA GLU A 46 -2.02 -5.86 -9.44
C GLU A 46 -2.13 -4.35 -9.20
N ASP A 47 -2.93 -3.97 -8.21
CA ASP A 47 -3.03 -2.58 -7.72
C ASP A 47 -1.81 -2.14 -6.90
N TRP A 48 -0.82 -3.02 -6.69
CA TRP A 48 0.28 -2.84 -5.75
C TRP A 48 1.64 -3.15 -6.35
N VAL A 49 2.61 -2.27 -6.07
CA VAL A 49 4.03 -2.50 -6.28
C VAL A 49 4.67 -3.00 -4.98
N LEU A 50 5.44 -4.07 -5.09
CA LEU A 50 6.27 -4.59 -4.02
C LEU A 50 7.72 -4.16 -4.27
N MET A 51 8.39 -3.59 -3.25
CA MET A 51 9.80 -3.23 -3.37
C MET A 51 10.64 -3.94 -2.32
N ARG A 52 11.71 -4.60 -2.77
CA ARG A 52 12.57 -5.44 -1.92
C ARG A 52 13.99 -4.93 -1.87
N LYS A 53 14.64 -5.10 -0.72
CA LYS A 53 16.09 -4.93 -0.55
C LYS A 53 16.67 -6.23 -0.03
N ALA A 54 17.67 -6.77 -0.72
CA ALA A 54 18.29 -8.07 -0.38
C ALA A 54 17.26 -9.21 -0.18
N GLY A 55 16.18 -9.23 -0.97
CA GLY A 55 15.11 -10.24 -0.92
C GLY A 55 14.01 -9.96 0.12
N GLU A 56 14.23 -9.04 1.05
CA GLU A 56 13.23 -8.68 2.06
C GLU A 56 12.29 -7.58 1.55
N LEU A 57 10.98 -7.77 1.76
CA LEU A 57 9.95 -6.78 1.40
C LEU A 57 10.06 -5.53 2.29
N GLN A 58 10.34 -4.39 1.67
CA GLN A 58 10.55 -3.12 2.35
C GLN A 58 9.36 -2.18 2.17
N VAL A 59 8.76 -2.15 0.98
CA VAL A 59 7.67 -1.25 0.61
C VAL A 59 6.57 -2.04 -0.08
N VAL A 60 5.32 -1.70 0.23
CA VAL A 60 4.14 -2.10 -0.56
C VAL A 60 3.38 -0.80 -0.88
N ALA A 61 3.30 -0.44 -2.16
CA ALA A 61 2.79 0.85 -2.60
C ALA A 61 1.70 0.71 -3.65
N GLY A 62 0.61 1.45 -3.49
CA GLY A 62 -0.53 1.42 -4.40
C GLY A 62 -0.22 2.16 -5.70
N VAL A 63 -0.56 1.51 -6.81
CA VAL A 63 -0.46 2.06 -8.16
C VAL A 63 -1.65 2.97 -8.46
N GLU A 64 -2.84 2.55 -8.02
CA GLU A 64 -4.10 3.27 -8.26
C GLU A 64 -4.52 4.17 -7.09
N LEU A 65 -3.98 3.93 -5.88
CA LEU A 65 -4.19 4.74 -4.68
C LEU A 65 -2.83 5.24 -4.18
N PRO A 66 -2.62 6.54 -3.90
CA PRO A 66 -1.35 7.10 -3.43
C PRO A 66 -1.11 6.76 -1.95
N LEU A 67 -0.99 5.47 -1.67
CA LEU A 67 -0.80 4.90 -0.35
C LEU A 67 0.41 3.98 -0.39
N ALA A 68 1.26 4.05 0.63
CA ALA A 68 2.37 3.13 0.76
C ALA A 68 2.59 2.70 2.20
N PHE A 69 2.95 1.45 2.36
CA PHE A 69 3.42 0.88 3.62
C PHE A 69 4.92 0.69 3.54
N LEU A 70 5.64 1.10 4.59
CA LEU A 70 7.09 1.03 4.69
C LEU A 70 7.48 0.41 6.04
N LEU A 71 8.46 -0.50 6.05
CA LEU A 71 9.01 -0.99 7.31
C LEU A 71 9.65 0.15 8.13
N ASP A 72 9.38 0.19 9.44
CA ASP A 72 9.87 1.23 10.37
C ASP A 72 11.40 1.39 10.33
N SER A 73 12.13 0.31 10.06
CA SER A 73 13.59 0.29 9.97
C SER A 73 14.17 1.02 8.76
N ASN A 74 13.34 1.54 7.87
CA ASN A 74 13.76 2.07 6.58
C ASN A 74 13.70 3.61 6.51
N GLY A 75 14.72 4.23 5.91
CA GLY A 75 14.85 5.68 5.74
C GLY A 75 14.21 6.26 4.47
N ILE A 76 13.54 5.43 3.66
CA ILE A 76 12.90 5.86 2.42
C ILE A 76 11.84 6.93 2.69
N ASN A 77 11.85 7.97 1.86
CA ASN A 77 10.78 8.95 1.77
C ASN A 77 10.10 8.82 0.40
N LEU A 78 8.76 8.92 0.41
CA LEU A 78 7.95 8.93 -0.80
C LEU A 78 7.50 10.36 -1.09
N PRO A 79 7.49 10.80 -2.36
CA PRO A 79 7.07 12.15 -2.70
C PRO A 79 5.55 12.31 -2.55
N PRO A 80 5.05 13.54 -2.36
CA PRO A 80 3.61 13.81 -2.44
C PRO A 80 3.07 13.44 -3.84
N PRO A 81 1.80 12.99 -3.95
CA PRO A 81 0.79 12.92 -2.89
C PRO A 81 0.80 11.62 -2.06
N VAL A 82 1.86 10.80 -2.14
CA VAL A 82 1.88 9.48 -1.48
C VAL A 82 1.77 9.60 0.04
N VAL A 83 0.72 9.01 0.60
CA VAL A 83 0.51 8.90 2.04
C VAL A 83 1.25 7.67 2.54
N LEU A 84 2.25 7.90 3.41
CA LEU A 84 3.10 6.85 3.94
C LEU A 84 2.61 6.36 5.31
N VAL A 85 2.49 5.04 5.45
CA VAL A 85 2.24 4.33 6.71
C VAL A 85 3.49 3.53 7.07
N ARG A 86 4.09 3.86 8.21
CA ARG A 86 5.21 3.07 8.73
C ARG A 86 4.70 1.93 9.59
N VAL A 87 5.24 0.73 9.36
CA VAL A 87 4.77 -0.52 9.95
C VAL A 87 5.94 -1.33 10.50
N SER A 88 5.71 -2.02 11.61
CA SER A 88 6.71 -2.93 12.19
C SER A 88 6.77 -4.30 11.51
N SER A 89 5.78 -4.63 10.66
CA SER A 89 5.72 -5.89 9.92
C SER A 89 4.74 -5.81 8.75
N MET A 90 5.10 -6.39 7.61
CA MET A 90 4.22 -6.52 6.44
C MET A 90 3.22 -7.68 6.54
N THR A 91 3.48 -8.65 7.43
CA THR A 91 2.77 -9.94 7.49
C THR A 91 1.97 -10.14 8.77
N ARG A 92 2.23 -9.37 9.83
CA ARG A 92 1.45 -9.46 11.07
C ARG A 92 0.17 -8.64 10.96
N PRO A 93 -0.95 -9.08 11.58
CA PRO A 93 -2.22 -8.36 11.57
C PRO A 93 -2.17 -7.14 12.49
N ILE A 94 -1.48 -6.09 12.04
CA ILE A 94 -1.24 -4.87 12.82
C ILE A 94 -2.08 -3.70 12.35
N LEU A 95 -2.81 -3.82 11.25
CA LEU A 95 -3.69 -2.78 10.70
C LEU A 95 -5.15 -3.06 11.05
N CYS A 96 -5.92 -1.99 11.18
CA CYS A 96 -7.37 -2.04 11.21
C CYS A 96 -7.99 -0.80 10.58
N CYS A 97 -9.24 -0.91 10.16
CA CYS A 97 -10.10 0.22 9.80
C CYS A 97 -11.53 -0.28 9.62
N THR A 98 -12.49 0.63 9.55
CA THR A 98 -13.87 0.30 9.21
C THR A 98 -13.96 -0.19 7.77
N ARG A 99 -14.69 -1.29 7.54
CA ARG A 99 -14.92 -1.86 6.21
C ARG A 99 -15.37 -0.83 5.17
N SER A 100 -16.32 0.05 5.50
CA SER A 100 -16.82 1.06 4.57
C SER A 100 -15.73 2.00 4.05
N VAL A 101 -14.70 2.28 4.87
CA VAL A 101 -13.57 3.12 4.47
C VAL A 101 -12.67 2.37 3.48
N LEU A 102 -12.43 1.07 3.68
CA LEU A 102 -11.72 0.23 2.69
C LEU A 102 -12.47 0.19 1.37
N GLU A 103 -13.78 -0.06 1.41
CA GLU A 103 -14.57 -0.22 0.20
C GLU A 103 -14.60 1.07 -0.64
N VAL A 104 -14.64 2.23 0.01
CA VAL A 104 -14.49 3.54 -0.65
C VAL A 104 -13.08 3.71 -1.21
N ALA A 105 -12.05 3.47 -0.39
CA ALA A 105 -10.64 3.69 -0.78
C ALA A 105 -10.09 2.67 -1.79
N PHE A 106 -10.74 1.54 -2.01
CA PHE A 106 -10.35 0.57 -3.06
C PHE A 106 -11.42 0.39 -4.14
N ARG A 107 -12.52 1.16 -4.06
CA ARG A 107 -13.64 1.13 -5.00
C ARG A 107 -14.18 -0.28 -5.27
N ARG A 108 -14.12 -1.15 -4.26
CA ARG A 108 -14.52 -2.56 -4.34
C ARG A 108 -15.16 -3.04 -3.05
N GLN A 109 -15.92 -4.12 -3.10
CA GLN A 109 -16.52 -4.74 -1.91
C GLN A 109 -15.57 -5.79 -1.31
N PHE A 110 -15.47 -5.83 0.02
CA PHE A 110 -14.69 -6.84 0.73
C PHE A 110 -15.61 -7.82 1.48
N LYS A 111 -15.20 -9.07 1.71
CA LYS A 111 -15.99 -9.97 2.57
C LYS A 111 -15.67 -9.68 4.03
N ALA A 112 -16.66 -9.88 4.91
CA ALA A 112 -16.47 -9.63 6.35
C ALA A 112 -15.36 -10.49 6.99
N ILE A 113 -15.10 -11.68 6.41
CA ILE A 113 -14.08 -12.62 6.88
C ILE A 113 -12.65 -12.18 6.55
N ASP A 114 -12.47 -11.27 5.59
CA ASP A 114 -11.14 -10.97 5.05
C ASP A 114 -10.27 -10.21 6.08
N PHE A 115 -10.88 -9.52 7.06
CA PHE A 115 -10.17 -8.54 7.91
C PHE A 115 -10.60 -8.47 9.39
N TYR A 116 -11.58 -9.28 9.83
CA TYR A 116 -12.13 -9.22 11.19
C TYR A 116 -12.11 -10.57 11.89
N PRO A 117 -12.04 -10.62 13.23
CA PRO A 117 -12.00 -9.49 14.18
C PRO A 117 -10.59 -9.05 14.61
N ALA A 118 -9.52 -9.69 14.14
CA ALA A 118 -8.16 -9.52 14.66
C ALA A 118 -7.34 -8.40 14.00
N GLY A 119 -7.89 -7.67 13.02
CA GLY A 119 -7.14 -6.81 12.12
C GLY A 119 -6.49 -7.60 10.99
N PHE A 120 -5.63 -6.94 10.21
CA PHE A 120 -5.06 -7.50 8.98
C PHE A 120 -3.65 -6.98 8.73
N SER A 121 -2.89 -7.71 7.92
CA SER A 121 -1.54 -7.33 7.52
C SER A 121 -1.54 -6.49 6.24
N VAL A 122 -0.40 -5.89 5.93
CA VAL A 122 -0.21 -5.16 4.66
C VAL A 122 -0.40 -6.10 3.47
N LEU A 123 0.13 -7.33 3.56
CA LEU A 123 -0.03 -8.32 2.50
C LEU A 123 -1.46 -8.84 2.38
N ASP A 124 -2.17 -9.03 3.50
CA ASP A 124 -3.59 -9.41 3.43
C ASP A 124 -4.39 -8.35 2.67
N LEU A 125 -4.13 -7.07 2.95
CA LEU A 125 -4.75 -5.96 2.23
C LEU A 125 -4.40 -6.00 0.74
N ALA A 126 -3.11 -6.10 0.40
CA ALA A 126 -2.65 -6.10 -0.98
C ALA A 126 -3.28 -7.26 -1.79
N MET A 127 -3.27 -8.48 -1.23
CA MET A 127 -3.82 -9.67 -1.88
C MET A 127 -5.35 -9.61 -2.05
N ALA A 128 -6.06 -9.04 -1.08
CA ALA A 128 -7.53 -8.89 -1.17
C ALA A 128 -7.97 -7.86 -2.21
N THR A 129 -7.04 -7.02 -2.68
CA THR A 129 -7.24 -5.97 -3.69
C THR A 129 -6.65 -6.29 -5.05
N ILE A 130 -6.16 -7.51 -5.27
CA ILE A 130 -5.91 -8.02 -6.62
C ILE A 130 -7.25 -8.49 -7.23
#